data_AF-A0A3D4JPC0-F1
#
_entry.id   AF-A0A3D4JPC0-F1
#
_cell.length_a   1.000
_cell.length_b   1.000
_cell.length_c   1.000
_cell.angle_alpha   90.00
_cell.angle_beta   90.00
_cell.angle_gamma   90.00
#
_symmetry.space_group_name_H-M   'P 1'
#
loop_
_entity.id
_entity.type
_entity.pdbx_description
1 polymer ?
#
loop_
_entity_poly.entity_id
_entity_poly.type
_entity_poly.pdbx_seq_one_letter_code
_entity_poly.pdbx_strand_id
1 'polypeptide(L)'
;ARKFAEGIHAKFPDKMLAYNCSPSFNWAARLSVEEMQNFREELAKLGYKFQFITLAGFHALNTAMFELALAYKEKGMAGYSELQEREFALQQKGFRAVKHQSFVGTGYFDEVQNIVTNGSSATVAMKDSTETAQFH
;
A
#
# COMPACT_ATOMS: atom_id res chain seq x y z
N ALA A 1 3.60 -23.35 -14.58
CA ALA A 1 2.96 -23.57 -13.27
C ALA A 1 2.34 -24.97 -13.15
N ARG A 2 1.26 -25.29 -13.88
CA ARG A 2 0.54 -26.58 -13.78
C ARG A 2 1.42 -27.83 -13.77
N LYS A 3 2.27 -28.01 -14.78
CA LYS A 3 3.20 -29.17 -14.87
C LYS A 3 4.09 -29.34 -13.63
N PHE A 4 4.53 -28.23 -13.02
CA PHE A 4 5.34 -28.28 -11.81
C PHE A 4 4.50 -28.69 -10.60
N ALA A 5 3.31 -28.10 -10.44
CA ALA A 5 2.40 -28.43 -9.35
C ALA A 5 1.99 -29.91 -9.38
N GLU A 6 1.56 -30.40 -10.54
CA GLU A 6 1.19 -31.82 -10.73
C GLU A 6 2.35 -32.76 -10.40
N GLY A 7 3.58 -32.42 -10.82
CA GLY A 7 4.78 -33.19 -10.50
C GLY A 7 5.09 -33.24 -9.00
N ILE A 8 4.93 -32.13 -8.28
CA ILE A 8 5.12 -32.10 -6.82
C ILE A 8 4.02 -32.88 -6.12
N HIS A 9 2.75 -32.66 -6.47
CA HIS A 9 1.61 -33.28 -5.80
C HIS A 9 1.53 -34.78 -6.01
N ALA A 10 2.06 -35.31 -7.12
CA ALA A 10 2.18 -36.76 -7.33
C ALA A 10 3.11 -37.46 -6.30
N LYS A 11 4.07 -36.73 -5.72
CA LYS A 11 5.00 -37.25 -4.69
C LYS A 11 4.65 -36.77 -3.28
N PHE A 12 4.13 -35.56 -3.19
CA PHE A 12 3.77 -34.89 -1.95
C PHE A 12 2.36 -34.30 -2.10
N PRO A 13 1.31 -35.12 -1.92
CA PRO A 13 -0.07 -34.64 -1.94
C PRO A 13 -0.26 -33.45 -1.00
N ASP A 14 -1.08 -32.49 -1.41
CA ASP A 14 -1.42 -31.27 -0.67
C ASP A 14 -0.25 -30.34 -0.32
N LYS A 15 0.94 -30.57 -0.88
CA LYS A 15 2.10 -29.69 -0.63
C LYS A 15 1.79 -28.27 -1.11
N MET A 16 1.74 -27.33 -0.16
CA MET A 16 1.57 -25.91 -0.47
C MET A 16 2.76 -25.38 -1.26
N LEU A 17 2.47 -24.63 -2.32
CA LEU A 17 3.46 -24.03 -3.21
C LEU A 17 3.45 -22.51 -3.07
N ALA A 18 4.53 -21.88 -3.52
CA ALA A 18 4.63 -20.43 -3.65
C ALA A 18 4.96 -20.02 -5.09
N TYR A 19 4.46 -18.87 -5.54
CA TYR A 19 4.71 -18.34 -6.88
C TYR A 19 5.09 -16.87 -6.84
N ASN A 20 6.19 -16.51 -7.52
CA ASN A 20 6.60 -15.12 -7.72
C ASN A 20 5.91 -14.55 -8.96
N CYS A 21 4.98 -13.63 -8.76
CA CYS A 21 4.37 -12.81 -9.80
C CYS A 21 5.31 -11.64 -10.15
N SER A 22 6.42 -11.96 -10.81
CA SER A 22 7.56 -11.06 -10.94
C SER A 22 7.28 -9.82 -11.80
N PRO A 23 7.66 -8.60 -11.35
CA PRO A 23 7.69 -7.40 -12.19
C PRO A 23 8.72 -7.45 -13.33
N SER A 24 9.68 -8.39 -13.29
CA SER A 24 10.63 -8.59 -14.39
C SER A 24 9.96 -9.17 -15.65
N PHE A 25 8.71 -9.64 -15.54
CA PHE A 25 7.92 -10.03 -16.70
C PHE A 25 7.23 -8.81 -17.30
N ASN A 26 7.31 -8.66 -18.62
CA ASN A 26 6.39 -7.77 -19.33
C ASN A 26 5.03 -8.49 -19.47
N TRP A 27 4.14 -8.24 -18.51
CA TRP A 27 2.85 -8.94 -18.38
C TRP A 27 1.97 -8.78 -19.63
N ALA A 28 1.78 -7.55 -20.10
CA ALA A 28 0.94 -7.25 -21.27
C ALA A 28 1.52 -7.79 -22.59
N ALA A 29 2.84 -8.00 -22.68
CA ALA A 29 3.45 -8.66 -23.83
C ALA A 29 3.29 -10.19 -23.82
N ARG A 30 2.80 -10.77 -22.72
CA ARG A 30 2.72 -12.22 -22.53
C ARG A 30 1.30 -12.73 -22.29
N LEU A 31 0.41 -11.89 -21.76
CA LEU A 31 -0.92 -12.26 -21.32
C LEU A 31 -1.93 -11.19 -21.76
N SER A 32 -3.14 -11.66 -22.08
CA SER A 32 -4.31 -10.82 -22.24
C SER A 32 -4.76 -10.23 -20.90
N VAL A 33 -5.61 -9.20 -20.96
CA VAL A 33 -6.20 -8.59 -19.75
C VAL A 33 -6.99 -9.61 -18.93
N GLU A 34 -7.77 -10.47 -19.59
CA GLU A 34 -8.55 -11.52 -18.93
C GLU A 34 -7.65 -12.55 -18.22
N GLU A 35 -6.56 -12.97 -18.86
CA GLU A 35 -5.57 -13.86 -18.22
C GLU A 35 -4.91 -13.20 -17.01
N MET A 36 -4.53 -11.92 -17.10
CA MET A 36 -3.93 -11.18 -15.99
C MET A 36 -4.89 -11.02 -14.81
N GLN A 37 -6.18 -10.77 -15.07
CA GLN A 37 -7.20 -10.63 -14.05
C GLN A 37 -7.40 -11.93 -13.24
N ASN A 38 -7.28 -13.09 -13.90
CA ASN A 38 -7.54 -14.40 -13.29
C ASN A 38 -6.27 -15.17 -12.89
N PHE A 39 -5.08 -14.63 -13.17
CA PHE A 39 -3.80 -15.36 -13.02
C PHE A 39 -3.58 -15.87 -11.60
N ARG A 40 -3.93 -15.07 -10.59
CA ARG A 40 -3.79 -15.44 -9.16
C ARG A 40 -4.71 -16.60 -8.79
N GLU A 41 -5.95 -16.54 -9.22
CA GLU A 41 -7.01 -17.51 -8.96
C GLU A 41 -6.69 -18.84 -9.64
N GLU A 42 -6.20 -18.81 -10.88
CA GLU A 42 -5.74 -20.00 -11.59
C GLU A 42 -4.52 -20.67 -10.92
N LEU A 43 -3.56 -19.88 -10.42
CA LEU A 43 -2.46 -20.42 -9.63
C LEU A 43 -2.93 -21.03 -8.29
N ALA A 44 -3.91 -20.41 -7.63
CA ALA A 44 -4.43 -20.89 -6.36
C ALA A 44 -5.12 -22.27 -6.48
N LYS A 45 -5.81 -22.51 -7.60
CA LYS A 45 -6.40 -23.81 -7.97
C LYS A 45 -5.35 -24.91 -8.13
N LEU A 46 -4.11 -24.55 -8.47
CA LEU A 46 -2.96 -25.46 -8.61
C LEU A 46 -2.17 -25.68 -7.30
N GLY A 47 -2.61 -25.10 -6.17
CA GLY A 47 -1.93 -25.25 -4.88
C GLY A 47 -0.85 -24.21 -4.57
N TYR A 48 -0.70 -23.15 -5.38
CA TYR A 48 0.14 -22.00 -5.04
C TYR A 48 -0.57 -21.10 -4.02
N LYS A 49 -0.39 -21.42 -2.74
CA LYS A 49 -1.08 -20.78 -1.61
C LYS A 49 -0.42 -19.47 -1.18
N PHE A 50 0.86 -19.29 -1.45
CA PHE A 50 1.56 -18.03 -1.23
C PHE A 50 1.99 -17.41 -2.57
N GLN A 51 1.44 -16.23 -2.89
CA GLN A 51 1.73 -15.54 -4.15
C GLN A 51 2.11 -14.11 -3.83
N PHE A 52 3.16 -13.62 -4.46
CA PHE A 52 3.72 -12.30 -4.14
C PHE A 52 4.35 -11.65 -5.36
N ILE A 53 4.37 -10.32 -5.36
CA ILE A 53 5.06 -9.50 -6.36
C ILE A 53 6.32 -8.96 -5.68
N THR A 54 7.49 -9.46 -6.07
CA THR A 54 8.75 -9.14 -5.38
C THR A 54 9.08 -7.65 -5.34
N LEU A 55 8.93 -6.94 -6.46
CA LEU A 55 9.36 -5.54 -6.61
C LEU A 55 8.20 -4.54 -6.62
N ALA A 56 7.02 -4.90 -6.09
CA ALA A 56 5.86 -4.01 -6.06
C ALA A 56 6.16 -2.67 -5.38
N GLY A 57 6.83 -2.71 -4.22
CA GLY A 57 7.20 -1.49 -3.48
C GLY A 57 8.19 -0.61 -4.25
N PHE A 58 9.18 -1.21 -4.93
CA PHE A 58 10.15 -0.47 -5.74
C PHE A 58 9.48 0.30 -6.87
N HIS A 59 8.61 -0.37 -7.64
CA HIS A 59 7.91 0.27 -8.76
C HIS A 59 6.92 1.33 -8.26
N ALA A 60 6.09 1.01 -7.25
CA ALA A 60 5.10 1.97 -6.73
C ALA A 60 5.76 3.25 -6.19
N LEU A 61 6.82 3.12 -5.39
CA LEU A 61 7.52 4.26 -4.79
C LEU A 61 8.18 5.15 -5.84
N ASN A 62 8.94 4.56 -6.78
CA ASN A 62 9.69 5.33 -7.76
C ASN A 62 8.76 6.01 -8.77
N THR A 63 7.73 5.31 -9.25
CA THR A 63 6.76 5.89 -10.19
C THR A 63 6.00 7.04 -9.54
N ALA A 64 5.46 6.86 -8.33
CA ALA A 64 4.69 7.91 -7.66
C ALA A 64 5.52 9.17 -7.41
N MET A 65 6.78 9.01 -6.96
CA MET A 65 7.66 10.15 -6.72
C MET A 65 8.09 10.85 -8.02
N PHE A 66 8.34 10.08 -9.08
CA PHE A 66 8.71 10.64 -10.38
C PHE A 66 7.57 11.47 -10.98
N GLU A 67 6.35 10.94 -10.95
CA GLU A 67 5.14 11.65 -11.41
C GLU A 67 4.87 12.91 -10.58
N LEU A 68 5.01 12.83 -9.24
CA LEU A 68 4.89 14.00 -8.36
C LEU A 68 5.94 15.08 -8.70
N ALA A 69 7.20 14.68 -8.91
CA ALA A 69 8.27 15.61 -9.25
C ALA A 69 8.01 16.31 -10.60
N LEU A 70 7.48 15.59 -11.59
CA LEU A 70 7.05 16.16 -12.86
C LEU A 70 5.91 17.18 -12.68
N ALA A 71 4.86 16.80 -11.95
CA ALA A 71 3.72 17.66 -11.70
C ALA A 71 4.11 18.93 -10.92
N TYR A 72 5.01 18.80 -9.94
CA TYR A 72 5.51 19.93 -9.18
C TYR A 72 6.39 20.87 -10.02
N LYS A 73 7.24 20.32 -10.89
CA LYS A 73 8.03 21.11 -11.83
C LYS A 73 7.15 21.93 -12.78
N GLU A 74 6.05 21.35 -13.25
CA GLU A 74 5.15 21.99 -14.22
C GLU A 74 4.17 22.98 -13.56
N LYS A 75 3.57 22.61 -12.44
CA LYS A 75 2.41 23.30 -11.84
C LYS A 75 2.65 23.82 -10.42
N GLY A 76 3.84 23.61 -9.85
CA GLY A 76 4.14 23.96 -8.46
C GLY A 76 3.17 23.30 -7.47
N MET A 77 2.68 24.07 -6.50
CA MET A 77 1.78 23.57 -5.45
C MET A 77 0.46 23.02 -6.00
N ALA A 78 -0.01 23.44 -7.17
CA ALA A 78 -1.20 22.85 -7.77
C ALA A 78 -0.98 21.36 -8.11
N GLY A 79 0.23 20.98 -8.56
CA GLY A 79 0.58 19.58 -8.81
C GLY A 79 0.66 18.75 -7.51
N TYR A 80 1.09 19.34 -6.40
CA TYR A 80 1.02 18.69 -5.10
C TYR A 80 -0.43 18.56 -4.59
N SER A 81 -1.25 19.59 -4.79
CA SER A 81 -2.67 19.58 -4.41
C SER A 81 -3.45 18.47 -5.10
N GLU A 82 -3.12 18.13 -6.35
CA GLU A 82 -3.72 16.99 -7.07
C GLU A 82 -3.49 15.65 -6.33
N LEU A 83 -2.29 15.44 -5.76
CA LEU A 83 -2.00 14.28 -4.90
C LEU A 83 -2.82 14.33 -3.61
N GLN A 84 -2.87 15.48 -2.95
CA GLN A 84 -3.61 15.65 -1.69
C GLN A 84 -5.12 15.40 -1.87
N GLU A 85 -5.74 15.95 -2.92
CA GLU A 85 -7.14 15.69 -3.27
C GLU A 85 -7.40 14.21 -3.59
N ARG A 86 -6.42 13.55 -4.22
CA ARG A 86 -6.50 12.11 -4.44
C ARG A 86 -6.51 11.33 -3.12
N GLU A 87 -5.71 11.72 -2.13
CA GLU A 87 -5.71 11.11 -0.80
C GLU A 87 -7.04 11.31 -0.07
N PHE A 88 -7.62 12.52 -0.12
CA PHE A 88 -8.97 12.79 0.41
C PHE A 88 -10.03 11.88 -0.24
N ALA A 89 -10.03 11.75 -1.57
CA ALA A 89 -10.96 10.87 -2.27
C ALA A 89 -10.81 9.38 -1.89
N LEU A 90 -9.59 8.94 -1.55
CA LEU A 90 -9.32 7.57 -1.11
C LEU A 90 -9.79 7.29 0.33
N GLN A 91 -10.07 8.31 1.14
CA GLN A 91 -10.60 8.11 2.50
C GLN A 91 -11.92 7.34 2.51
N GLN A 92 -12.78 7.54 1.51
CA GLN A 92 -14.03 6.79 1.34
C GLN A 92 -13.80 5.28 1.15
N LYS A 93 -12.58 4.87 0.78
CA LYS A 93 -12.14 3.48 0.63
C LYS A 93 -11.28 2.99 1.80
N GLY A 94 -11.17 3.78 2.87
CA GLY A 94 -10.44 3.42 4.09
C GLY A 94 -8.98 3.90 4.14
N PHE A 95 -8.52 4.74 3.22
CA PHE A 95 -7.20 5.39 3.34
C PHE A 95 -7.19 6.38 4.52
N ARG A 96 -6.12 6.38 5.33
CA ARG A 96 -6.06 7.17 6.57
C ARG A 96 -4.85 8.10 6.68
N ALA A 97 -3.84 7.94 5.83
CA ALA A 97 -2.58 8.65 5.99
C ALA A 97 -2.64 10.15 5.65
N VAL A 98 -3.76 10.64 5.10
CA VAL A 98 -3.97 12.08 4.89
C VAL A 98 -3.90 12.87 6.21
N LYS A 99 -4.42 12.27 7.30
CA LYS A 99 -4.22 12.71 8.69
C LYS A 99 -2.93 12.09 9.22
N HIS A 100 -1.80 12.55 8.67
CA HIS A 100 -0.49 11.95 8.85
C HIS A 100 0.00 12.01 10.30
N GLN A 101 -0.36 13.02 11.11
CA GLN A 101 -0.02 13.09 12.53
C GLN A 101 -0.70 11.94 13.30
N SER A 102 -2.01 11.80 13.12
CA SER A 102 -2.77 10.69 13.69
C SER A 102 -2.25 9.33 13.21
N PHE A 103 -1.90 9.22 11.92
CA PHE A 103 -1.46 7.97 11.30
C PHE A 103 -0.13 7.46 11.86
N VAL A 104 0.80 8.35 12.19
CA VAL A 104 2.09 7.99 12.83
C VAL A 104 2.02 7.88 14.35
N GLY A 105 0.83 8.08 14.93
CA GLY A 105 0.58 7.82 16.35
C GLY A 105 0.76 9.03 17.27
N THR A 106 0.68 10.26 16.77
CA THR A 106 0.80 11.46 17.63
C THR A 106 -0.19 11.43 18.80
N GLY A 107 -1.46 11.07 18.55
CA GLY A 107 -2.46 10.92 19.62
C GLY A 107 -2.16 9.79 20.61
N TYR A 108 -1.48 8.72 20.18
CA TYR A 108 -1.03 7.66 21.09
C TYR A 108 0.03 8.19 22.07
N PHE A 109 1.00 8.96 21.57
CA PHE A 109 2.04 9.54 22.43
C PHE A 109 1.53 10.67 23.32
N ASP A 110 0.52 11.43 22.87
CA ASP A 110 -0.19 12.38 23.74
C ASP A 110 -0.85 11.66 24.93
N GLU A 111 -1.49 10.51 24.70
CA GLU A 111 -2.09 9.72 25.77
C GLU A 111 -1.04 9.16 26.74
N VAL A 112 0.07 8.65 26.23
CA VAL A 112 1.21 8.23 27.07
C VAL A 112 1.70 9.39 27.94
N GLN A 113 1.86 10.58 27.36
CA GLN A 113 2.29 11.75 28.11
C GLN A 113 1.28 12.15 29.19
N ASN A 114 -0.02 12.16 28.86
CA ASN A 114 -1.08 12.44 29.81
C ASN A 114 -1.08 11.45 30.98
N ILE A 115 -0.91 10.15 30.72
CA ILE A 115 -0.84 9.14 31.79
C ILE A 115 0.36 9.40 32.72
N VAL A 116 1.56 9.63 32.16
CA VAL A 116 2.79 9.87 32.96
C VAL A 116 2.68 11.15 33.79
N THR A 117 2.03 12.18 33.24
CA THR A 117 1.85 13.48 33.90
C THR A 117 0.57 13.57 34.74
N ASN A 118 -0.14 12.46 34.92
CA ASN A 118 -1.42 12.41 35.62
C ASN A 118 -2.40 13.49 35.11
N GLY A 119 -2.52 13.61 33.79
CA GLY A 119 -3.41 14.54 33.09
C GLY A 119 -2.99 16.01 33.10
N SER A 120 -1.79 16.33 33.61
CA SER A 120 -1.33 17.72 33.78
C SER A 120 -0.40 18.21 32.65
N SER A 121 -0.30 17.48 31.54
CA SER A 121 0.53 17.89 30.41
C SER A 121 -0.01 19.15 29.74
N ALA A 122 0.84 20.17 29.63
CA ALA A 122 0.56 21.40 28.89
C ALA A 122 1.08 21.38 27.44
N THR A 123 1.77 20.31 27.03
CA THR A 123 2.52 20.25 25.76
C THR A 123 2.09 19.09 24.86
N VAL A 124 0.83 18.65 24.96
CA VAL A 124 0.26 17.66 24.03
C VAL A 124 0.24 18.22 22.61
N ALA A 125 0.45 17.37 21.61
CA ALA A 125 0.67 17.80 20.23
C ALA A 125 -0.62 17.93 19.41
N MET A 126 -1.61 17.06 19.60
CA MET A 126 -2.78 17.00 18.70
C MET A 126 -3.76 18.15 18.88
N LYS A 127 -3.99 18.60 20.12
CA LYS A 127 -5.09 19.51 20.48
C LYS A 127 -5.12 20.79 19.63
N ASP A 128 -3.95 21.39 19.42
CA ASP A 128 -3.80 22.67 18.71
C ASP A 128 -3.10 22.49 17.34
N SER A 129 -3.10 21.26 16.79
CA SER A 129 -2.48 20.95 15.50
C SER A 129 -3.28 21.46 14.29
N THR A 130 -2.59 21.75 13.19
CA THR A 130 -3.23 22.09 11.91
C THR A 130 -4.09 20.95 11.37
N GLU A 131 -3.71 19.69 11.66
CA GLU A 131 -4.51 18.52 11.29
C GLU A 131 -5.90 18.58 11.94
N THR A 132 -5.98 18.82 13.25
CA THR A 132 -7.27 18.99 13.96
C THR A 132 -8.10 20.14 13.39
N ALA A 133 -7.44 21.23 12.97
CA ALA A 133 -8.11 22.44 12.50
C ALA A 133 -8.57 22.40 11.03
N GLN A 134 -7.89 21.65 10.16
CA GLN A 134 -8.07 21.75 8.70
C GLN A 134 -8.47 20.44 8.02
N PHE A 135 -8.32 19.29 8.69
CA PHE A 135 -8.58 17.97 8.10
C PHE A 135 -9.80 17.35 8.79
N HIS A 136 -11.01 17.67 8.30
CA HIS A 136 -12.28 17.13 8.79
C HIS A 136 -12.62 15.79 8.14
#